data_AF-A0A366H8E2-F1
#
_entry.id   AF-A0A366H8E2-F1
#
_cell.length_a   1.000
_cell.length_b   1.000
_cell.length_c   1.000
_cell.angle_alpha   90.00
_cell.angle_beta   90.00
_cell.angle_gamma   90.00
#
_symmetry.space_group_name_H-M   'P 1'
#
loop_
_entity.id
_entity.type
_entity.pdbx_description
1 polymer ?
#
loop_
_entity_poly.entity_id
_entity_poly.type
_entity_poly.pdbx_seq_one_letter_code
_entity_poly.pdbx_strand_id
1 'polypeptide(L)'
;MTARDSFEEFDALLSVSNCDRWADGQGLEDAQELLGKFTSAQWSRLEHEWRTRDKKWRLCLESALCPLQSAAEGRLLLEMAYDVDPDVRYSALHTISFYCGVNSSGTYFF
;
A
#
# COMPACT_ATOMS: atom_id res chain seq x y z
N MET A 1 21.09 1.18 21.84
CA MET A 1 20.29 0.49 20.79
C MET A 1 19.76 1.58 19.89
N THR A 2 20.31 1.73 18.69
CA THR A 2 19.76 2.66 17.67
C THR A 2 18.42 2.11 17.24
N ALA A 3 17.35 2.89 17.41
CA ALA A 3 16.04 2.55 16.84
C ALA A 3 16.24 2.28 15.35
N ARG A 4 15.80 1.11 14.88
CA ARG A 4 15.80 0.82 13.45
C ARG A 4 14.85 1.82 12.78
N ASP A 5 15.27 2.38 11.66
CA ASP A 5 14.45 3.31 10.89
C ASP A 5 13.22 2.55 10.38
N SER A 6 12.02 2.98 10.79
CA SER A 6 10.75 2.33 10.40
C SER A 6 10.55 2.30 8.89
N PHE A 7 11.18 3.21 8.14
CA PHE A 7 11.16 3.17 6.67
C PHE A 7 11.98 1.99 6.13
N GLU A 8 13.17 1.73 6.69
CA GLU A 8 14.01 0.61 6.25
C GLU A 8 13.40 -0.74 6.62
N GLU A 9 12.72 -0.82 7.77
CA GLU A 9 11.94 -2.02 8.15
C GLU A 9 10.76 -2.24 7.19
N PHE A 10 10.06 -1.17 6.84
CA PHE A 10 8.95 -1.22 5.88
C PHE A 10 9.43 -1.63 4.48
N ASP A 11 10.51 -1.02 3.99
CA ASP A 11 11.09 -1.33 2.69
C ASP A 11 11.54 -2.79 2.60
N ALA A 12 12.19 -3.28 3.66
CA ALA A 12 12.57 -4.68 3.77
C ALA A 12 11.33 -5.59 3.74
N LEU A 13 10.30 -5.29 4.53
CA LEU A 13 9.05 -6.07 4.60
C LEU A 13 8.40 -6.20 3.21
N LEU A 14 8.23 -5.09 2.50
CA LEU A 14 7.61 -5.09 1.17
C LEU A 14 8.48 -5.79 0.11
N SER A 15 9.80 -5.80 0.27
CA SER A 15 10.71 -6.46 -0.68
C SER A 15 10.64 -8.00 -0.60
N VAL A 16 10.37 -8.58 0.57
CA VAL A 16 10.30 -10.05 0.78
C VAL A 16 8.91 -10.66 0.61
N SER A 17 7.88 -9.87 0.34
CA SER A 17 6.43 -10.22 0.36
C SER A 17 5.92 -11.34 -0.58
N ASN A 18 6.79 -12.18 -1.14
CA ASN A 18 6.40 -13.44 -1.83
C ASN A 18 6.25 -14.60 -0.84
N CYS A 19 6.43 -14.34 0.45
CA CYS A 19 6.41 -15.33 1.52
C CYS A 19 4.99 -15.54 2.08
N ASP A 20 4.78 -16.71 2.69
CA ASP A 20 3.55 -17.15 3.39
C ASP A 20 2.91 -16.05 4.27
N ARG A 21 3.72 -15.12 4.78
CA ARG A 21 3.32 -13.98 5.61
C ARG A 21 2.37 -12.98 4.96
N TRP A 22 2.33 -12.84 3.64
CA TRP A 22 1.33 -11.98 3.00
C TRP A 22 0.00 -12.73 2.81
N ALA A 23 0.08 -14.05 2.65
CA ALA A 23 -1.09 -14.91 2.49
C ALA A 23 -1.85 -15.16 3.80
N ASP A 24 -1.14 -15.16 4.93
CA ASP A 24 -1.74 -15.28 6.28
C ASP A 24 -2.20 -13.93 6.87
N GLY A 25 -1.93 -12.81 6.18
CA GLY A 25 -2.32 -11.47 6.59
C GLY A 25 -1.35 -10.76 7.55
N GLN A 26 -0.35 -11.45 8.12
CA GLN A 26 0.58 -10.85 9.08
C GLN A 26 1.41 -9.72 8.45
N GLY A 27 1.83 -9.90 7.20
CA GLY A 27 2.60 -8.89 6.47
C GLY A 27 1.83 -7.59 6.26
N LEU A 28 0.51 -7.68 6.08
CA LEU A 28 -0.36 -6.51 5.95
C LEU A 28 -0.43 -5.75 7.28
N GLU A 29 -0.66 -6.46 8.39
CA GLU A 29 -0.74 -5.86 9.72
C GLU A 29 0.57 -5.17 10.12
N ASP A 30 1.71 -5.84 9.91
CA ASP A 30 3.04 -5.29 10.16
C ASP A 30 3.30 -4.02 9.33
N ALA A 31 2.91 -4.04 8.06
CA ALA A 31 3.08 -2.91 7.15
C ALA A 31 2.25 -1.70 7.60
N GLN A 32 1.00 -1.92 8.01
CA GLN A 32 0.13 -0.87 8.55
C GLN A 32 0.65 -0.30 9.87
N GLU A 33 1.16 -1.15 10.76
CA GLU A 33 1.77 -0.69 12.02
C GLU A 33 2.98 0.21 11.76
N LEU A 34 3.82 -0.14 10.76
CA LEU A 34 4.97 0.67 10.38
C LEU A 34 4.56 2.00 9.75
N LEU A 35 3.58 2.02 8.84
CA LEU A 35 3.03 3.24 8.25
C LEU A 35 2.46 4.20 9.31
N GLY A 36 1.78 3.66 10.33
CA GLY A 36 1.26 4.45 11.45
C GLY A 36 2.35 5.15 12.29
N LYS A 37 3.61 4.70 12.18
CA LYS A 37 4.77 5.28 12.86
C LYS A 37 5.57 6.23 11.97
N PHE A 38 5.19 6.41 10.70
CA PHE A 38 5.96 7.26 9.79
C PHE A 38 5.89 8.73 10.19
N THR A 39 7.07 9.33 10.29
CA THR A 39 7.24 10.78 10.36
C THR A 39 6.93 11.43 9.01
N SER A 40 6.68 12.73 8.98
CA SER A 40 6.48 13.47 7.73
C SER A 40 7.65 13.30 6.75
N ALA A 41 8.89 13.22 7.26
CA ALA A 41 10.08 12.99 6.43
C ALA A 41 10.07 11.61 5.76
N GLN A 42 9.63 10.57 6.46
CA GLN A 42 9.51 9.21 5.92
C GLN A 42 8.36 9.11 4.91
N TRP A 43 7.23 9.79 5.15
CA TRP A 43 6.16 9.93 4.16
C TRP A 43 6.65 10.63 2.88
N SER A 44 7.39 11.74 3.01
CA SER A 44 7.98 12.41 1.84
C SER A 44 8.98 11.53 1.09
N ARG A 45 9.76 10.72 1.81
CA ARG A 45 10.66 9.72 1.20
C ARG A 45 9.85 8.68 0.42
N LEU A 46 8.80 8.14 1.01
CA LEU A 46 7.92 7.15 0.37
C LEU A 46 7.31 7.71 -0.93
N GLU A 47 6.76 8.93 -0.89
CA GLU A 47 6.16 9.61 -2.05
C GLU A 47 7.15 9.81 -3.21
N HIS A 48 8.43 9.99 -2.89
CA HIS A 48 9.49 10.13 -3.89
C HIS A 48 9.95 8.78 -4.46
N GLU A 49 10.09 7.76 -3.61
CA GLU A 49 10.76 6.51 -3.98
C GLU A 49 9.82 5.46 -4.58
N TRP A 50 8.55 5.42 -4.19
CA TRP A 50 7.66 4.29 -4.49
C TRP A 50 7.59 3.95 -5.99
N ARG A 51 7.60 4.96 -6.86
CA ARG A 51 7.51 4.79 -8.33
C ARG A 51 8.71 4.05 -8.93
N THR A 52 9.86 4.15 -8.29
CA THR A 52 11.12 3.53 -8.75
C THR A 52 11.26 2.08 -8.30
N ARG A 53 10.40 1.63 -7.39
CA ARG A 53 10.39 0.26 -6.89
C ARG A 53 9.76 -0.68 -7.91
N ASP A 54 10.06 -1.96 -7.77
CA ASP A 54 9.50 -2.96 -8.67
C ASP A 54 7.97 -3.08 -8.50
N LYS A 55 7.32 -3.70 -9.49
CA LYS A 55 5.87 -3.89 -9.51
C LYS A 55 5.34 -4.56 -8.24
N LYS A 56 6.01 -5.60 -7.75
CA LYS A 56 5.54 -6.42 -6.64
C LYS A 56 5.56 -5.61 -5.35
N TRP A 57 6.66 -4.91 -5.10
CA TRP A 57 6.79 -3.99 -3.98
C TRP A 57 5.66 -2.95 -3.99
N ARG A 58 5.36 -2.38 -5.17
CA ARG A 58 4.29 -1.40 -5.32
C ARG A 58 2.91 -2.00 -5.07
N LEU A 59 2.63 -3.23 -5.50
CA LEU A 59 1.37 -3.91 -5.16
C LEU A 59 1.25 -4.18 -3.65
N CYS A 60 2.34 -4.53 -2.98
CA CYS A 60 2.30 -4.72 -1.53
C CYS A 60 2.11 -3.40 -0.78
N LEU A 61 2.77 -2.32 -1.22
CA LEU A 61 2.50 -0.97 -0.73
C LEU A 61 1.01 -0.65 -0.88
N GLU A 62 0.45 -0.81 -2.08
CA GLU A 62 -0.96 -0.53 -2.36
C GLU A 62 -1.89 -1.25 -1.38
N SER A 63 -1.69 -2.56 -1.19
CA SER A 63 -2.50 -3.33 -0.25
C SER A 63 -2.34 -2.92 1.22
N ALA A 64 -1.21 -2.30 1.59
CA ALA A 64 -0.98 -1.80 2.95
C ALA A 64 -1.66 -0.45 3.21
N LEU A 65 -1.93 0.34 2.18
CA LEU A 65 -2.55 1.66 2.32
C LEU A 65 -4.03 1.54 2.69
N CYS A 66 -4.45 2.31 3.70
CA CYS A 66 -5.84 2.47 4.07
C CYS A 66 -6.23 3.96 3.96
N PRO A 67 -7.01 4.35 2.93
CA PRO A 67 -7.36 5.75 2.71
C PRO A 67 -8.16 6.40 3.85
N LEU A 68 -8.69 5.60 4.77
CA LEU A 68 -9.38 6.06 5.99
C LEU A 68 -8.45 6.32 7.19
N GLN A 69 -7.21 5.81 7.18
CA GLN A 69 -6.27 5.98 8.29
C GLN A 69 -5.58 7.34 8.25
N SER A 70 -5.18 7.79 7.06
CA SER A 70 -4.55 9.11 6.90
C SER A 70 -4.78 9.71 5.51
N ALA A 71 -4.76 11.04 5.44
CA ALA A 71 -4.83 11.77 4.17
C ALA A 71 -3.61 11.49 3.27
N ALA A 72 -2.45 11.18 3.86
CA ALA A 72 -1.24 10.82 3.13
C ALA A 72 -1.43 9.49 2.37
N GLU A 73 -2.00 8.48 3.03
CA GLU A 73 -2.31 7.20 2.40
C GLU A 73 -3.33 7.34 1.28
N GLY A 74 -4.42 8.09 1.51
CA GLY A 74 -5.42 8.35 0.47
C GLY A 74 -4.83 9.09 -0.75
N ARG A 75 -3.96 10.08 -0.52
CA ARG A 75 -3.25 10.77 -1.60
C ARG A 75 -2.33 9.82 -2.36
N LEU A 76 -1.55 9.02 -1.66
CA LEU A 76 -0.62 8.08 -2.29
C LEU A 76 -1.38 7.04 -3.12
N LEU A 77 -2.50 6.51 -2.62
CA LEU A 77 -3.35 5.58 -3.35
C LEU A 77 -3.93 6.19 -4.63
N LEU A 78 -4.34 7.47 -4.59
CA LEU A 78 -4.75 8.22 -5.78
C LEU A 78 -3.60 8.38 -6.78
N GLU A 79 -2.38 8.62 -6.32
CA GLU A 79 -1.20 8.67 -7.19
C GLU A 79 -0.90 7.31 -7.84
N MET A 80 -1.10 6.21 -7.11
CA MET A 80 -0.94 4.84 -7.62
C MET A 80 -1.98 4.47 -8.66
N ALA A 81 -3.18 5.07 -8.63
CA ALA A 81 -4.16 4.93 -9.70
C ALA A 81 -3.66 5.47 -11.06
N TYR A 82 -2.57 6.26 -11.08
CA TYR A 82 -1.89 6.74 -12.27
C TYR A 82 -0.54 6.03 -12.54
N ASP A 83 -0.28 4.88 -11.92
CA ASP A 83 0.95 4.11 -12.16
C ASP A 83 1.14 3.73 -13.64
N VAL A 84 2.40 3.55 -14.05
CA VAL A 84 2.76 3.10 -15.39
C VAL A 84 2.32 1.65 -15.66
N ASP A 85 2.37 0.80 -14.63
CA ASP A 85 1.94 -0.60 -14.70
C ASP A 85 0.42 -0.70 -14.54
N PRO A 86 -0.28 -1.33 -15.50
CA PRO A 86 -1.73 -1.42 -15.47
C PRO A 86 -2.29 -2.19 -14.28
N ASP A 87 -1.57 -3.16 -13.73
CA ASP A 87 -2.06 -3.97 -12.61
C ASP A 87 -2.00 -3.15 -11.32
N VAL A 88 -0.95 -2.34 -11.13
CA VAL A 88 -0.86 -1.42 -9.99
C VAL A 88 -1.99 -0.39 -10.05
N ARG A 89 -2.25 0.21 -11.23
CA ARG A 89 -3.39 1.13 -11.40
C ARG A 89 -4.72 0.48 -11.07
N TYR A 90 -4.94 -0.72 -11.61
CA TYR A 90 -6.20 -1.44 -11.40
C TYR A 90 -6.40 -1.77 -9.93
N SER A 91 -5.36 -2.25 -9.23
CA SER A 91 -5.41 -2.56 -7.80
C SER A 91 -5.77 -1.31 -6.98
N ALA A 92 -5.06 -0.20 -7.21
CA ALA A 92 -5.32 1.06 -6.52
C ALA A 92 -6.75 1.58 -6.78
N LEU A 93 -7.23 1.55 -8.03
CA LEU A 93 -8.61 1.93 -8.37
C LEU A 93 -9.65 1.04 -7.72
N HIS A 94 -9.40 -0.27 -7.67
CA HIS A 94 -10.27 -1.23 -6.99
C HIS A 94 -10.36 -0.91 -5.50
N THR A 95 -9.23 -0.69 -4.82
CA THR A 95 -9.19 -0.32 -3.40
C THR A 95 -9.89 1.01 -3.13
N ILE A 96 -9.66 2.04 -3.96
CA ILE A 96 -10.40 3.31 -3.86
C ILE A 96 -11.91 3.05 -3.97
N SER A 97 -12.33 2.27 -4.98
CA SER A 97 -13.75 1.96 -5.22
C SER A 97 -14.38 1.24 -4.02
N PHE A 98 -13.68 0.27 -3.44
CA PHE A 98 -14.10 -0.44 -2.24
C PHE A 98 -14.35 0.52 -1.07
N TYR A 99 -13.38 1.39 -0.75
CA TYR A 99 -13.52 2.34 0.35
C TYR A 99 -14.52 3.47 0.08
N CYS A 100 -14.78 3.80 -1.18
CA CYS A 100 -15.86 4.72 -1.58
C CYS A 100 -17.26 4.07 -1.54
N GLY A 101 -17.38 2.79 -1.17
CA GLY A 101 -18.66 2.09 -1.15
C GLY A 101 -19.20 1.77 -2.54
N VAL A 102 -18.37 1.90 -3.59
CA VAL A 102 -18.65 1.36 -4.92
C VAL A 102 -18.32 -0.13 -4.87
N ASN A 103 -19.06 -0.86 -4.05
CA ASN A 103 -19.09 -2.30 -4.16
C ASN A 103 -19.80 -2.58 -5.48
N SER A 104 -19.11 -3.21 -6.42
CA SER A 104 -19.76 -3.98 -7.46
C SER A 104 -20.49 -5.14 -6.78
N SER A 105 -21.62 -4.84 -6.12
CA SER A 105 -22.68 -5.79 -5.87
C SER A 105 -23.14 -6.22 -7.25
N GLY A 106 -22.46 -7.24 -7.78
CA GLY A 106 -22.93 -8.03 -8.89
C GLY A 106 -24.19 -8.74 -8.45
N THR A 107 -25.31 -8.02 -8.42
CA THR A 107 -26.62 -8.61 -8.61
C THR A 107 -26.65 -9.11 -10.06
N TYR A 108 -26.04 -10.27 -10.28
CA TYR A 108 -26.38 -11.10 -11.42
C TYR A 108 -27.82 -11.57 -11.20
N PHE A 109 -28.77 -10.85 -11.80
CA PHE A 109 -30.05 -11.45 -12.15
C PHE A 109 -29.80 -12.28 -13.41
N PHE A 110 -29.63 -13.59 -13.22
CA PHE A 110 -29.98 -14.60 -14.22
C PHE A 110 -31.13 -15.43 -13.66
#